data_AF-A0A2N1RH21-F1
#
_entry.id   AF-A0A2N1RH21-F1
#
_cell.length_a   1.000
_cell.length_b   1.000
_cell.length_c   1.000
_cell.angle_alpha   90.00
_cell.angle_beta   90.00
_cell.angle_gamma   90.00
#
_symmetry.space_group_name_H-M   'P 1'
#
loop_
_entity.id
_entity.type
_entity.pdbx_description
1 polymer ?
#
loop_
_entity_poly.entity_id
_entity_poly.type
_entity_poly.pdbx_seq_one_letter_code
_entity_poly.pdbx_strand_id
1 'polypeptide(L)'
;MSHIIPKAFRPRVFLTRALAVLVLMAIALPCAHAANPRPNDAEVKVAIQSILVAAAATVAAQGLNPPLLFAESTYLADPFYTDVKLTMQKADVGHLRQVVLDSPAPDIPQPTGFLSSLLRSAVPLIPEHAKLIAYLRPQGLKQGEVVLSGAAGAVRTATTYPFRYEGSGDLLVSGSRFSQAFQLQFSFQMPLEGPEASSIIPVTVLANGYDYIHVALALFPPPAAK
;
A
#
# COMPACT_ATOMS: atom_id res chain seq x y z
N MET A 1 -80.76 -31.52 -5.31
CA MET A 1 -79.50 -32.16 -5.72
C MET A 1 -78.74 -31.19 -6.60
N SER A 2 -77.72 -30.52 -6.05
CA SER A 2 -76.99 -29.45 -6.74
C SER A 2 -75.73 -30.02 -7.39
N HIS A 3 -75.63 -29.88 -8.72
CA HIS A 3 -74.43 -30.24 -9.48
C HIS A 3 -73.34 -29.18 -9.31
N ILE A 4 -72.18 -29.59 -8.81
CA ILE A 4 -70.96 -28.76 -8.75
C ILE A 4 -70.13 -29.08 -10.00
N ILE A 5 -69.93 -28.09 -10.86
CA ILE A 5 -69.06 -28.17 -12.04
C ILE A 5 -67.62 -27.83 -11.60
N PRO A 6 -66.62 -28.69 -11.85
CA PRO A 6 -65.23 -28.37 -11.50
C PRO A 6 -64.65 -27.35 -12.48
N LYS A 7 -64.12 -26.25 -11.96
CA LYS A 7 -63.41 -25.23 -12.74
C LYS A 7 -62.09 -25.82 -13.25
N ALA A 8 -61.94 -25.87 -14.56
CA ALA A 8 -60.73 -26.29 -15.25
C ALA A 8 -59.53 -25.40 -14.86
N PHE A 9 -58.49 -26.05 -14.34
CA PHE A 9 -57.18 -25.45 -14.07
C PHE A 9 -56.61 -24.92 -15.40
N ARG A 10 -56.27 -23.62 -15.48
CA ARG A 10 -55.71 -22.99 -16.68
C ARG A 10 -54.17 -23.01 -16.62
N PRO A 11 -53.48 -23.97 -17.26
CA PRO A 11 -52.01 -24.13 -17.15
C PRO A 11 -51.21 -23.03 -17.87
N ARG A 12 -51.84 -22.19 -18.70
CA ARG A 12 -51.13 -21.23 -19.58
C ARG A 12 -50.49 -20.05 -18.85
N VAL A 13 -50.98 -19.66 -17.67
CA VAL A 13 -50.44 -18.50 -16.92
C VAL A 13 -49.22 -18.89 -16.08
N PHE A 14 -49.14 -20.16 -15.65
CA PHE A 14 -47.99 -20.65 -14.89
C PHE A 14 -46.74 -20.81 -15.76
N LEU A 15 -46.91 -21.30 -17.01
CA LEU A 15 -45.80 -21.53 -17.92
C LEU A 15 -45.10 -20.22 -18.34
N THR A 16 -45.87 -19.16 -18.59
CA THR A 16 -45.34 -17.85 -19.00
C THR A 16 -44.60 -17.14 -17.87
N ARG A 17 -45.08 -17.27 -16.63
CA ARG A 17 -44.39 -16.72 -15.44
C ARG A 17 -43.11 -17.48 -15.11
N ALA A 18 -43.12 -18.82 -15.22
CA ALA A 18 -41.92 -19.63 -15.01
C ALA A 18 -40.84 -19.34 -16.07
N LEU A 19 -41.23 -19.19 -17.33
CA LEU A 19 -40.31 -18.82 -18.42
C LEU A 19 -39.72 -17.42 -18.21
N ALA A 20 -40.54 -16.44 -17.79
CA ALA A 20 -40.06 -15.08 -17.52
C ALA A 20 -39.04 -15.03 -16.37
N VAL A 21 -39.25 -15.80 -15.30
CA VAL A 21 -38.30 -15.90 -14.17
C VAL A 21 -37.00 -16.59 -14.62
N LEU A 22 -37.09 -17.62 -15.46
CA LEU A 22 -35.91 -18.32 -15.96
C LEU A 22 -35.09 -17.46 -16.93
N VAL A 23 -35.75 -16.65 -17.76
CA VAL A 23 -35.09 -15.64 -18.61
C VAL A 23 -34.46 -14.53 -17.76
N LEU A 24 -35.14 -14.05 -16.71
CA LEU A 24 -34.58 -13.08 -15.76
C LEU A 24 -33.35 -13.63 -15.01
N MET A 25 -33.36 -14.90 -14.62
CA MET A 25 -32.18 -15.54 -14.02
C MET A 25 -31.05 -15.73 -15.04
N ALA A 26 -31.35 -16.12 -16.27
CA ALA A 26 -30.34 -16.27 -17.34
C ALA A 26 -29.67 -14.94 -17.72
N ILE A 27 -30.41 -13.83 -17.67
CA ILE A 27 -29.85 -12.49 -17.92
C ILE A 27 -29.07 -11.95 -16.70
N ALA A 28 -29.41 -12.39 -15.49
CA ALA A 28 -28.67 -12.02 -14.27
C ALA A 28 -27.33 -12.77 -14.11
N LEU A 29 -27.09 -13.83 -14.89
CA LEU A 29 -25.93 -14.73 -14.73
C LEU A 29 -24.57 -14.27 -15.33
N PRO A 30 -24.40 -13.19 -16.13
CA PRO A 30 -23.05 -12.78 -16.54
C PRO A 30 -22.29 -11.89 -15.52
N CYS A 31 -22.92 -11.37 -14.47
CA CYS A 31 -22.26 -10.39 -13.59
C CYS A 31 -21.53 -10.99 -12.37
N ALA A 32 -21.59 -12.30 -12.14
CA ALA A 32 -21.08 -12.90 -10.89
C ALA A 32 -19.62 -13.39 -10.93
N HIS A 33 -18.90 -13.18 -12.04
CA HIS A 33 -17.45 -13.37 -12.07
C HIS A 33 -16.80 -12.08 -12.57
N ALA A 34 -16.78 -11.05 -11.73
CA ALA A 34 -15.70 -10.08 -11.79
C ALA A 34 -14.42 -10.86 -11.46
N ALA A 35 -13.82 -11.49 -12.47
CA ALA A 35 -12.47 -11.98 -12.38
C ALA A 35 -11.64 -10.79 -11.92
N ASN A 36 -11.09 -10.80 -10.70
CA ASN A 36 -10.22 -9.73 -10.21
C ASN A 36 -9.12 -9.52 -11.25
N PRO A 37 -9.21 -8.48 -12.10
CA PRO A 37 -8.38 -8.46 -13.28
C PRO A 37 -6.93 -8.28 -12.83
N ARG A 38 -6.05 -8.98 -13.53
CA ARG A 38 -4.64 -9.03 -13.18
C ARG A 38 -4.01 -7.65 -13.44
N PRO A 39 -3.48 -6.95 -12.43
CA PRO A 39 -2.78 -5.68 -12.66
C PRO A 39 -1.55 -5.90 -13.56
N ASN A 40 -1.14 -4.90 -14.32
CA ASN A 40 0.09 -5.02 -15.10
C ASN A 40 1.33 -4.69 -14.25
N ASP A 41 2.52 -5.09 -14.72
CA ASP A 41 3.77 -4.87 -14.00
C ASP A 41 4.06 -3.39 -13.69
N ALA A 42 3.66 -2.48 -14.60
CA ALA A 42 3.85 -1.04 -14.41
C ALA A 42 2.95 -0.49 -13.29
N GLU A 43 1.70 -0.96 -13.20
CA GLU A 43 0.78 -0.64 -12.11
C GLU A 43 1.34 -1.10 -10.76
N VAL A 44 1.80 -2.35 -10.67
CA VAL A 44 2.39 -2.88 -9.42
C VAL A 44 3.67 -2.11 -9.04
N LYS A 45 4.51 -1.80 -10.03
CA LYS A 45 5.71 -0.97 -9.83
C LYS A 45 5.37 0.40 -9.24
N VAL A 46 4.40 1.10 -9.84
CA VAL A 46 3.94 2.41 -9.36
C VAL A 46 3.36 2.30 -7.96
N ALA A 47 2.60 1.25 -7.65
CA ALA A 47 2.03 1.04 -6.33
C ALA A 47 3.11 0.86 -5.25
N ILE A 48 4.10 0.00 -5.49
CA ILE A 48 5.23 -0.22 -4.57
C ILE A 48 6.00 1.09 -4.33
N GLN A 49 6.34 1.80 -5.40
CA GLN A 49 7.05 3.08 -5.27
C GLN A 49 6.21 4.12 -4.51
N SER A 50 4.90 4.14 -4.73
CA SER A 50 3.99 5.08 -4.06
C SER A 50 3.86 4.82 -2.55
N ILE A 51 4.04 3.57 -2.09
CA ILE A 51 4.12 3.26 -0.65
C ILE A 51 5.33 3.95 -0.03
N LEU A 52 6.50 3.92 -0.71
CA LEU A 52 7.70 4.61 -0.24
C LEU A 52 7.51 6.13 -0.23
N VAL A 53 6.84 6.68 -1.24
CA VAL A 53 6.52 8.12 -1.31
C VAL A 53 5.57 8.51 -0.17
N ALA A 54 4.54 7.73 0.10
CA ALA A 54 3.60 7.97 1.19
C ALA A 54 4.30 7.91 2.56
N ALA A 55 5.17 6.92 2.77
CA ALA A 55 6.00 6.80 3.96
C ALA A 55 6.90 8.04 4.14
N ALA A 56 7.64 8.41 3.08
CA ALA A 56 8.55 9.55 3.10
C ALA A 56 7.83 10.88 3.37
N ALA A 57 6.66 11.10 2.75
CA ALA A 57 5.85 12.28 2.99
C ALA A 57 5.33 12.33 4.44
N THR A 58 4.80 11.21 4.94
CA THR A 58 4.26 11.12 6.30
C THR A 58 5.34 11.37 7.35
N VAL A 59 6.52 10.80 7.17
CA VAL A 59 7.66 11.00 8.08
C VAL A 59 8.22 12.42 7.95
N ALA A 60 8.32 12.97 6.74
CA ALA A 60 8.78 14.34 6.53
C ALA A 60 7.84 15.36 7.21
N ALA A 61 6.53 15.16 7.13
CA ALA A 61 5.53 16.01 7.78
C ALA A 61 5.72 16.12 9.31
N GLN A 62 6.11 15.02 9.97
CA GLN A 62 6.42 15.01 11.40
C GLN A 62 7.66 15.84 11.76
N GLY A 63 8.57 16.06 10.80
CA GLY A 63 9.78 16.85 10.97
C GLY A 63 9.61 18.35 10.73
N LEU A 64 8.42 18.82 10.36
CA LEU A 64 8.10 20.23 10.16
C LEU A 64 7.93 20.98 11.49
N ASN A 65 7.94 22.32 11.43
CA ASN A 65 7.70 23.19 12.59
C ASN A 65 6.56 24.19 12.31
N PRO A 66 5.35 24.02 12.87
CA PRO A 66 4.93 22.89 13.71
C PRO A 66 4.81 21.57 12.92
N PRO A 67 4.88 20.39 13.57
CA PRO A 67 4.68 19.11 12.92
C PRO A 67 3.29 19.01 12.27
N LEU A 68 3.25 18.52 11.04
CA LEU A 68 2.01 18.31 10.31
C LEU A 68 1.54 16.87 10.49
N LEU A 69 0.28 16.69 10.86
CA LEU A 69 -0.36 15.39 11.01
C LEU A 69 -1.40 15.19 9.92
N PHE A 70 -1.28 14.11 9.16
CA PHE A 70 -2.28 13.72 8.18
C PHE A 70 -3.35 12.86 8.84
N ALA A 71 -4.62 13.12 8.53
CA ALA A 71 -5.72 12.27 9.00
C ALA A 71 -5.71 10.92 8.27
N GLU A 72 -5.35 10.93 7.00
CA GLU A 72 -5.32 9.77 6.12
C GLU A 72 -4.03 8.94 6.18
N SER A 73 -2.96 9.40 6.82
CA SER A 73 -1.69 8.66 6.90
C SER A 73 -0.98 8.86 8.24
N THR A 74 -0.63 7.76 8.90
CA THR A 74 0.02 7.78 10.21
C THR A 74 1.23 6.87 10.22
N TYR A 75 2.37 7.42 10.62
CA TYR A 75 3.60 6.67 10.89
C TYR A 75 3.82 6.58 12.40
N LEU A 76 3.97 5.36 12.90
CA LEU A 76 4.26 5.04 14.29
C LEU A 76 5.55 4.22 14.37
N ALA A 77 6.40 4.56 15.32
CA ALA A 77 7.59 3.79 15.66
C ALA A 77 7.77 3.81 17.18
N ASP A 78 8.22 2.70 17.75
CA ASP A 78 8.66 2.72 19.16
C ASP A 78 9.99 3.48 19.31
N PRO A 79 10.38 3.91 20.53
CA PRO A 79 11.60 4.69 20.76
C PRO A 79 12.91 4.00 20.34
N PHE A 80 12.89 2.68 20.18
CA PHE A 80 14.04 1.85 19.78
C PHE A 80 13.93 1.37 18.33
N TYR A 81 12.89 1.81 17.61
CA TYR A 81 12.50 1.35 16.29
C TYR A 81 12.39 -0.18 16.18
N THR A 82 11.99 -0.88 17.24
CA THR A 82 11.81 -2.34 17.18
C THR A 82 10.58 -2.68 16.36
N ASP A 83 9.52 -1.90 16.47
CA ASP A 83 8.31 -1.97 15.64
C ASP A 83 8.08 -0.62 14.94
N VAL A 84 7.85 -0.69 13.62
CA VAL A 84 7.48 0.45 12.79
C VAL A 84 6.23 0.12 11.98
N LYS A 85 5.29 1.06 11.93
CA LYS A 85 4.01 0.89 11.25
C LYS A 85 3.58 2.15 10.52
N LEU A 86 3.25 2.01 9.25
CA LEU A 86 2.57 2.98 8.41
C LEU A 86 1.14 2.51 8.20
N THR A 87 0.17 3.32 8.65
CA THR A 87 -1.26 3.06 8.42
C THR A 87 -1.81 4.14 7.51
N MET A 88 -2.57 3.74 6.49
CA MET A 88 -3.16 4.63 5.50
C MET A 88 -4.66 4.38 5.38
N GLN A 89 -5.44 5.44 5.33
CA GLN A 89 -6.90 5.41 5.20
C GLN A 89 -7.30 6.31 4.04
N LYS A 90 -7.41 5.74 2.84
CA LYS A 90 -7.64 6.50 1.60
C LYS A 90 -6.62 7.63 1.42
N ALA A 91 -5.36 7.35 1.75
CA ALA A 91 -4.25 8.28 1.62
C ALA A 91 -3.97 8.60 0.16
N ASP A 92 -4.25 9.84 -0.24
CA ASP A 92 -3.88 10.35 -1.56
C ASP A 92 -2.40 10.74 -1.56
N VAL A 93 -1.57 9.91 -2.19
CA VAL A 93 -0.11 10.06 -2.17
C VAL A 93 0.34 11.38 -2.83
N GLY A 94 -0.38 11.82 -3.87
CA GLY A 94 -0.12 13.09 -4.52
C GLY A 94 -0.39 14.28 -3.60
N HIS A 95 -1.51 14.23 -2.86
CA HIS A 95 -1.84 15.23 -1.85
C HIS A 95 -0.81 15.28 -0.72
N LEU A 96 -0.49 14.14 -0.10
CA LEU A 96 0.49 14.05 1.00
C LEU A 96 1.83 14.67 0.60
N ARG A 97 2.33 14.27 -0.57
CA ARG A 97 3.58 14.80 -1.13
C ARG A 97 3.51 16.31 -1.32
N GLN A 98 2.44 16.80 -1.95
CA GLN A 98 2.30 18.22 -2.26
C GLN A 98 2.28 19.07 -0.99
N VAL A 99 1.46 18.68 0.00
CA VAL A 99 1.36 19.40 1.28
C VAL A 99 2.72 19.52 1.97
N VAL A 100 3.51 18.44 1.98
CA VAL A 100 4.86 18.46 2.56
C VAL A 100 5.81 19.38 1.79
N LEU A 101 5.78 19.34 0.46
CA LEU A 101 6.67 20.14 -0.38
C LEU A 101 6.31 21.63 -0.36
N ASP A 102 5.03 21.96 -0.17
CA ASP A 102 4.53 23.33 -0.10
C ASP A 102 4.68 23.92 1.32
N SER A 103 4.97 23.07 2.32
CA SER A 103 5.19 23.51 3.70
C SER A 103 6.56 24.20 3.87
N PRO A 104 6.66 25.21 4.75
CA PRO A 104 7.93 25.86 5.03
C PRO A 104 8.93 24.84 5.60
N ALA A 105 10.19 24.95 5.19
CA ALA A 105 11.26 24.13 5.75
C ALA A 105 11.39 24.40 7.27
N PRO A 106 11.76 23.39 8.08
CA PRO A 106 11.93 23.59 9.51
C PRO A 106 12.99 24.66 9.80
N ASP A 107 12.66 25.60 10.70
CA ASP A 107 13.47 26.81 10.99
C ASP A 107 14.87 26.52 11.54
N ILE A 108 15.11 25.29 12.01
CA ILE A 108 16.36 24.88 12.63
C ILE A 108 16.79 23.56 11.99
N PRO A 109 17.98 23.49 11.37
CA PRO A 109 18.61 22.19 11.13
C PRO A 109 18.80 21.54 12.50
N GLN A 110 18.03 20.47 12.78
CA GLN A 110 18.04 19.72 14.03
C GLN A 110 19.47 19.67 14.59
N PRO A 111 19.74 20.25 15.78
CA PRO A 111 21.10 20.50 16.24
C PRO A 111 21.88 19.19 16.29
N THR A 112 22.96 19.12 15.53
CA THR A 112 23.92 18.02 15.55
C THR A 112 24.86 18.21 16.74
N GLY A 113 24.38 17.94 17.95
CA GLY A 113 25.22 17.80 19.12
C GLY A 113 26.18 16.60 19.02
N PHE A 114 27.26 16.61 19.79
CA PHE A 114 28.25 15.53 19.85
C PHE A 114 27.63 14.14 20.08
N LEU A 115 26.63 14.06 20.98
CA LEU A 115 25.90 12.81 21.26
C LEU A 115 25.07 12.34 20.06
N SER A 116 24.39 13.23 19.34
CA SER A 116 23.69 12.91 18.10
C SER A 116 24.65 12.51 16.97
N SER A 117 25.87 13.04 16.95
CA SER A 117 26.92 12.60 16.01
C SER A 117 27.47 11.21 16.36
N LEU A 118 27.57 10.87 17.65
CA LEU A 118 27.89 9.51 18.11
C LEU A 118 26.76 8.51 17.81
N LEU A 119 25.50 8.91 17.98
CA LEU A 119 24.33 8.08 17.68
C LEU A 119 24.11 7.91 16.16
N ARG A 120 24.46 8.90 15.33
CA ARG A 120 24.50 8.77 13.85
C ARG A 120 25.52 7.75 13.34
N SER A 121 26.49 7.36 14.16
CA SER A 121 27.41 6.25 13.85
C SER A 121 26.69 4.89 13.86
N ALA A 122 25.54 4.80 14.53
CA ALA A 122 24.55 3.76 14.25
C ALA A 122 23.72 4.22 13.04
N VAL A 123 23.63 3.39 11.99
CA VAL A 123 22.94 3.72 10.74
C VAL A 123 21.53 4.27 11.06
N PRO A 124 21.23 5.54 10.76
CA PRO A 124 19.93 6.11 11.10
C PRO A 124 18.85 5.44 10.26
N LEU A 125 17.91 4.77 10.94
CA LEU A 125 16.80 4.05 10.30
C LEU A 125 15.86 5.00 9.53
N ILE A 126 15.75 6.24 10.00
CA ILE A 126 14.98 7.30 9.35
C ILE A 126 15.95 8.30 8.69
N PRO A 127 15.83 8.55 7.37
CA PRO A 127 16.59 9.58 6.69
C PRO A 127 16.30 10.98 7.24
N GLU A 128 17.30 11.86 7.20
CA GLU A 128 17.11 13.27 7.54
C GLU A 128 16.02 13.92 6.66
N HIS A 129 15.30 14.90 7.22
CA HIS A 129 14.24 15.62 6.50
C HIS A 129 14.68 16.12 5.12
N ALA A 130 15.88 16.70 5.00
CA ALA A 130 16.41 17.18 3.72
C ALA A 130 16.53 16.07 2.66
N LYS A 131 16.90 14.84 3.06
CA LYS A 131 16.96 13.67 2.16
C LYS A 131 15.56 13.23 1.74
N LEU A 132 14.59 13.27 2.66
CA LEU A 132 13.19 12.98 2.35
C LEU A 132 12.62 13.98 1.34
N ILE A 133 12.84 15.29 1.54
CA ILE A 133 12.40 16.32 0.59
C ILE A 133 13.09 16.14 -0.78
N ALA A 134 14.39 15.86 -0.81
CA ALA A 134 15.11 15.58 -2.05
C ALA A 134 14.55 14.35 -2.78
N TYR A 135 14.15 13.31 -2.05
CA TYR A 135 13.49 12.12 -2.59
C TYR A 135 12.09 12.41 -3.13
N LEU A 136 11.30 13.26 -2.45
CA LEU A 136 9.90 13.58 -2.80
C LEU A 136 9.78 14.52 -4.01
N ARG A 137 10.72 15.46 -4.18
CA ARG A 137 10.67 16.48 -5.24
C ARG A 137 10.57 15.90 -6.66
N PRO A 138 11.39 14.92 -7.09
CA PRO A 138 11.31 14.37 -8.44
C PRO A 138 10.11 13.44 -8.67
N GLN A 139 9.36 13.07 -7.62
CA GLN A 139 8.20 12.19 -7.75
C GLN A 139 7.08 12.96 -8.46
N GLY A 140 6.70 12.56 -9.67
CA GLY A 140 5.72 13.28 -10.50
C GLY A 140 4.24 13.01 -10.17
N LEU A 141 3.93 12.56 -8.95
CA LEU A 141 2.58 12.14 -8.55
C LEU A 141 1.68 13.36 -8.31
N LYS A 142 0.52 13.39 -9.00
CA LYS A 142 -0.53 14.39 -8.79
C LYS A 142 -1.61 13.87 -7.85
N GLN A 143 -2.38 14.79 -7.27
CA GLN A 143 -3.54 14.45 -6.46
C GLN A 143 -4.52 13.55 -7.25
N GLY A 144 -5.05 12.52 -6.58
CA GLY A 144 -6.00 11.55 -7.12
C GLY A 144 -5.38 10.46 -8.01
N GLU A 145 -4.07 10.53 -8.28
CA GLU A 145 -3.39 9.54 -9.13
C GLU A 145 -3.19 8.20 -8.43
N VAL A 146 -2.83 8.24 -7.14
CA VAL A 146 -2.61 7.05 -6.32
C VAL A 146 -3.20 7.25 -4.94
N VAL A 147 -4.09 6.35 -4.56
CA VAL A 147 -4.79 6.31 -3.27
C VAL A 147 -4.53 4.95 -2.63
N LEU A 148 -3.96 4.97 -1.41
CA LEU A 148 -3.58 3.78 -0.65
C LEU A 148 -4.46 3.63 0.60
N SER A 149 -4.91 2.42 0.88
CA SER A 149 -5.64 2.10 2.12
C SER A 149 -5.16 0.77 2.69
N GLY A 150 -4.75 0.74 3.95
CA GLY A 150 -4.23 -0.47 4.58
C GLY A 150 -3.06 -0.16 5.49
N ALA A 151 -2.19 -1.13 5.70
CA ALA A 151 -1.02 -0.95 6.55
C ALA A 151 0.20 -1.65 5.98
N ALA A 152 1.36 -1.07 6.25
CA ALA A 152 2.66 -1.69 6.08
C ALA A 152 3.46 -1.50 7.36
N GLY A 153 4.24 -2.48 7.76
CA GLY A 153 5.07 -2.38 8.95
C GLY A 153 6.24 -3.33 8.92
N ALA A 154 7.13 -3.18 9.87
CA ALA A 154 8.27 -4.06 10.04
C ALA A 154 8.65 -4.20 11.51
N VAL A 155 9.06 -5.41 11.88
CA VAL A 155 9.51 -5.74 13.22
C VAL A 155 10.97 -6.18 13.17
N ARG A 156 11.78 -5.59 14.04
CA ARG A 156 13.17 -5.98 14.24
C ARG A 156 13.21 -7.33 14.95
N THR A 157 13.72 -8.33 14.26
CA THR A 157 13.93 -9.65 14.84
C THR A 157 15.34 -9.72 15.41
N ALA A 158 15.43 -9.68 16.74
CA ALA A 158 16.70 -9.69 17.48
C ALA A 158 17.13 -11.09 17.95
N THR A 159 16.31 -12.12 17.69
CA THR A 159 16.48 -13.46 18.29
C THR A 159 17.49 -14.34 17.56
N THR A 160 17.87 -14.00 16.32
CA THR A 160 18.75 -14.86 15.51
C THR A 160 19.68 -13.98 14.67
N TYR A 161 20.98 -14.24 14.74
CA TYR A 161 21.96 -13.60 13.85
C TYR A 161 21.76 -14.09 12.41
N PRO A 162 21.83 -13.21 11.38
CA PRO A 162 22.05 -11.76 11.45
C PRO A 162 20.78 -10.98 11.83
N PHE A 163 20.96 -9.85 12.53
CA PHE A 163 19.85 -8.96 12.87
C PHE A 163 19.21 -8.38 11.61
N ARG A 164 17.88 -8.42 11.55
CA ARG A 164 17.11 -7.94 10.41
C ARG A 164 15.75 -7.38 10.83
N TYR A 165 15.18 -6.54 9.99
CA TYR A 165 13.74 -6.29 9.99
C TYR A 165 13.04 -7.34 9.14
N GLU A 166 11.90 -7.81 9.62
CA GLU A 166 10.93 -8.55 8.84
C GLU A 166 9.70 -7.67 8.66
N GLY A 167 9.41 -7.31 7.42
CA GLY A 167 8.36 -6.39 7.06
C GLY A 167 7.26 -7.05 6.25
N SER A 168 6.05 -6.53 6.39
CA SER A 168 4.91 -6.95 5.59
C SER A 168 3.92 -5.81 5.42
N GLY A 169 3.08 -5.92 4.40
CA GLY A 169 2.01 -4.97 4.16
C GLY A 169 0.86 -5.58 3.39
N ASP A 170 -0.31 -5.02 3.63
CA ASP A 170 -1.55 -5.37 2.95
C ASP A 170 -2.33 -4.09 2.68
N LEU A 171 -2.42 -3.71 1.41
CA LEU A 171 -2.99 -2.44 0.97
C LEU A 171 -3.91 -2.59 -0.23
N LEU A 172 -5.06 -1.94 -0.15
CA LEU A 172 -5.88 -1.63 -1.31
C LEU A 172 -5.28 -0.43 -2.06
N VAL A 173 -4.96 -0.65 -3.33
CA VAL A 173 -4.42 0.34 -4.25
C VAL A 173 -5.52 0.79 -5.20
N SER A 174 -5.66 2.10 -5.40
CA SER A 174 -6.64 2.69 -6.31
C SER A 174 -6.17 4.06 -6.81
N GLY A 175 -6.91 4.69 -7.73
CA GLY A 175 -6.58 6.01 -8.29
C GLY A 175 -6.52 6.00 -9.82
N SER A 176 -6.32 7.17 -10.42
CA SER A 176 -6.38 7.33 -11.88
C SER A 176 -5.20 6.71 -12.64
N ARG A 177 -4.12 6.33 -11.95
CA ARG A 177 -2.97 5.61 -12.55
C ARG A 177 -3.24 4.13 -12.81
N PHE A 178 -4.32 3.60 -12.25
CA PHE A 178 -4.66 2.19 -12.33
C PHE A 178 -5.94 2.02 -13.14
N SER A 179 -5.97 0.98 -13.97
CA SER A 179 -7.17 0.56 -14.68
C SER A 179 -8.33 0.24 -13.73
N GLN A 180 -8.01 -0.14 -12.50
CA GLN A 180 -8.95 -0.52 -11.45
C GLN A 180 -8.24 -0.61 -10.10
N ALA A 181 -9.02 -0.71 -9.02
CA ALA A 181 -8.48 -1.01 -7.71
C ALA A 181 -8.01 -2.46 -7.60
N PHE A 182 -6.96 -2.71 -6.83
CA PHE A 182 -6.47 -4.06 -6.54
C PHE A 182 -5.84 -4.15 -5.15
N GLN A 183 -5.84 -5.35 -4.59
CA GLN A 183 -5.16 -5.64 -3.33
C GLN A 183 -3.69 -5.94 -3.59
N LEU A 184 -2.79 -5.25 -2.89
CA LEU A 184 -1.36 -5.47 -2.90
C LEU A 184 -0.91 -6.00 -1.53
N GLN A 185 -0.35 -7.19 -1.54
CA GLN A 185 0.24 -7.86 -0.38
C GLN A 185 1.72 -8.04 -0.61
N PHE A 186 2.54 -7.80 0.41
CA PHE A 186 3.97 -8.02 0.28
C PHE A 186 4.62 -8.36 1.61
N SER A 187 5.80 -8.97 1.52
CA SER A 187 6.73 -9.13 2.62
C SER A 187 8.15 -8.90 2.16
N PHE A 188 9.00 -8.43 3.08
CA PHE A 188 10.40 -8.14 2.81
C PHE A 188 11.25 -8.37 4.05
N GLN A 189 12.55 -8.45 3.84
CA GLN A 189 13.54 -8.43 4.90
C GLN A 189 14.50 -7.27 4.66
N MET A 190 15.03 -6.70 5.74
CA MET A 190 16.07 -5.69 5.65
C MET A 190 17.18 -6.03 6.66
N PRO A 191 18.32 -6.57 6.19
CA PRO A 191 19.47 -6.83 7.06
C PRO A 191 19.97 -5.54 7.70
N LEU A 192 20.37 -5.63 8.97
CA LEU A 192 20.95 -4.50 9.71
C LEU A 192 22.48 -4.53 9.73
N GLU A 193 23.06 -5.64 9.29
CA GLU A 193 24.48 -5.90 9.33
C GLU A 193 24.92 -6.58 8.03
N GLY A 194 26.23 -6.58 7.79
CA GLY A 194 26.84 -7.23 6.63
C GLY A 194 26.79 -6.39 5.35
N PRO A 195 27.20 -6.98 4.21
CA PRO A 195 27.31 -6.27 2.93
C PRO A 195 25.96 -5.80 2.37
N GLU A 196 24.86 -6.36 2.86
CA GLU A 196 23.49 -6.04 2.45
C GLU A 196 22.75 -5.12 3.42
N ALA A 197 23.45 -4.57 4.41
CA ALA A 197 22.85 -3.71 5.42
C ALA A 197 22.04 -2.57 4.79
N SER A 198 20.81 -2.37 5.29
CA SER A 198 19.85 -1.36 4.82
C SER A 198 19.29 -1.57 3.41
N SER A 199 19.52 -2.74 2.79
CA SER A 199 18.88 -3.11 1.53
C SER A 199 17.54 -3.79 1.78
N ILE A 200 16.50 -3.42 1.03
CA ILE A 200 15.21 -4.11 1.05
C ILE A 200 15.36 -5.36 0.19
N ILE A 201 15.11 -6.52 0.79
CA ILE A 201 15.08 -7.83 0.12
C ILE A 201 13.62 -8.27 0.03
N PRO A 202 12.98 -8.17 -1.15
CA PRO A 202 11.62 -8.65 -1.34
C PRO A 202 11.53 -10.16 -1.10
N VAL A 203 10.51 -10.61 -0.35
CA VAL A 203 10.24 -12.03 -0.10
C VAL A 203 8.98 -12.47 -0.85
N THR A 204 7.91 -11.70 -0.76
CA THR A 204 6.68 -11.91 -1.53
C THR A 204 6.11 -10.59 -2.02
N VAL A 205 5.52 -10.58 -3.22
CA VAL A 205 4.67 -9.49 -3.70
C VAL A 205 3.53 -10.10 -4.49
N LEU A 206 2.30 -9.95 -3.99
CA LEU A 206 1.08 -10.44 -4.62
C LEU A 206 0.17 -9.26 -4.93
N ALA A 207 -0.34 -9.19 -6.16
CA ALA A 207 -1.40 -8.24 -6.52
C ALA A 207 -2.64 -9.01 -6.98
N ASN A 208 -3.76 -8.87 -6.27
CA ASN A 208 -4.95 -9.72 -6.41
C ASN A 208 -4.65 -11.24 -6.38
N GLY A 209 -3.62 -11.64 -5.62
CA GLY A 209 -3.15 -13.03 -5.51
C GLY A 209 -2.20 -13.50 -6.61
N TYR A 210 -1.90 -12.69 -7.62
CA TYR A 210 -0.89 -13.01 -8.64
C TYR A 210 0.50 -12.56 -8.18
N ASP A 211 1.52 -13.36 -8.47
CA ASP A 211 2.91 -13.08 -8.09
C ASP A 211 3.56 -12.01 -8.98
N TYR A 212 4.20 -11.03 -8.33
CA TYR A 212 4.99 -9.93 -8.92
C TYR A 212 6.33 -9.75 -8.24
N ILE A 213 6.89 -10.80 -7.62
CA ILE A 213 8.20 -10.72 -6.99
C ILE A 213 9.28 -10.20 -7.96
N HIS A 214 9.16 -10.50 -9.26
CA HIS A 214 10.08 -9.99 -10.29
C HIS A 214 10.07 -8.46 -10.41
N VAL A 215 8.91 -7.82 -10.23
CA VAL A 215 8.80 -6.35 -10.23
C VAL A 215 9.54 -5.76 -9.03
N ALA A 216 9.40 -6.39 -7.86
CA ALA A 216 10.05 -5.92 -6.64
C ALA A 216 11.57 -6.13 -6.69
N LEU A 217 12.04 -7.28 -7.18
CA LEU A 217 13.47 -7.55 -7.37
C LEU A 217 14.12 -6.60 -8.38
N ALA A 218 13.38 -6.16 -9.40
CA ALA A 218 13.86 -5.14 -10.33
C ALA A 218 13.94 -3.73 -9.70
N LEU A 219 13.08 -3.44 -8.71
CA LEU A 219 13.09 -2.18 -7.96
C LEU A 219 14.16 -2.14 -6.87
N PHE A 220 14.40 -3.28 -6.23
CA PHE A 220 15.36 -3.46 -5.14
C PHE A 220 16.35 -4.56 -5.51
N PRO A 221 17.27 -4.28 -6.47
CA PRO A 221 18.26 -5.26 -6.86
C PRO A 221 19.12 -5.61 -5.64
N PRO A 222 19.49 -6.90 -5.47
CA PRO A 222 20.40 -7.28 -4.41
C PRO A 222 21.72 -6.52 -4.58
N PRO A 223 22.38 -6.14 -3.47
CA PRO A 223 23.67 -5.46 -3.52
C PRO A 223 24.65 -6.31 -4.33
N ALA A 224 25.40 -5.64 -5.21
CA ALA A 224 26.42 -6.32 -6.00
C ALA A 224 27.40 -7.03 -5.06
N ALA A 225 27.54 -8.34 -5.21
CA ALA A 225 28.55 -9.11 -4.48
C ALA A 225 29.91 -8.48 -4.75
N LYS A 226 30.54 -7.96 -3.70
CA LYS A 226 31.91 -7.43 -3.74
C LYS A 226 32.92 -8.56 -3.62
#